data_AF-A0A453A2Q8-F1
#
_entry.id   AF-A0A453A2Q8-F1
#
_cell.length_a   1.000
_cell.length_b   1.000
_cell.length_c   1.000
_cell.angle_alpha   90.00
_cell.angle_beta   90.00
_cell.angle_gamma   90.00
#
_symmetry.space_group_name_H-M   'P 1'
#
loop_
_entity.id
_entity.type
_entity.pdbx_description
1 polymer ?
#
loop_
_entity_poly.entity_id
_entity_poly.type
_entity_poly.pdbx_seq_one_letter_code
_entity_poly.pdbx_strand_id
1 'polypeptide(L)'
;MLHEEKAAAIKILKKKGQLPTELTKEDEDGNRWPTKEALISAKRVDFGTDVGWRLLCEHWTSTGFRGLSLTNKRNRLANGNTVFHCSGARNVVATRQFLKLKTGKDPGISGAWLHTHKLHRGTDEEQICSQRTADHWEDFDKAMKNAHGENWEEEHPDLDGQIIYEASGRMPHGRLGIANELFSKAEKAKFKSKRAMASQPVQSAKEERLERENKHLKQEIKRLRGIELVVQVILSSLVNWSLSE
;
A
#
# COMPACT_ATOMS: atom_id res chain seq x y z
N MET A 1 11.34 -1.89 -21.43
CA MET A 1 11.74 -1.58 -22.81
C MET A 1 13.14 -0.97 -22.93
N LEU A 2 13.37 0.35 -22.77
CA LEU A 2 14.71 0.95 -23.02
C LEU A 2 15.86 0.40 -22.13
N HIS A 3 15.56 0.07 -20.88
CA HIS A 3 16.52 -0.56 -19.97
C HIS A 3 16.90 -2.00 -20.40
N GLU A 4 15.96 -2.76 -20.96
CA GLU A 4 16.19 -4.14 -21.42
C GLU A 4 17.07 -4.14 -22.67
N GLU A 5 16.86 -3.21 -23.59
CA GLU A 5 17.70 -3.07 -24.78
C GLU A 5 19.12 -2.61 -24.44
N LYS A 6 19.27 -1.71 -23.46
CA LYS A 6 20.60 -1.39 -22.91
C LYS A 6 21.29 -2.61 -22.31
N ALA A 7 20.56 -3.41 -21.52
CA ALA A 7 21.10 -4.61 -20.91
C ALA A 7 21.48 -5.68 -21.96
N ALA A 8 20.67 -5.82 -23.02
CA ALA A 8 20.95 -6.71 -24.15
C ALA A 8 22.21 -6.28 -24.91
N ALA A 9 22.35 -4.99 -25.22
CA ALA A 9 23.55 -4.44 -25.86
C ALA A 9 24.80 -4.68 -25.01
N ILE A 10 24.73 -4.42 -23.70
CA ILE A 10 25.84 -4.70 -22.78
C ILE A 10 26.16 -6.20 -22.73
N LYS A 11 25.16 -7.08 -22.82
CA LYS A 11 25.37 -8.53 -22.85
C LYS A 11 26.10 -8.98 -24.11
N ILE A 12 25.81 -8.38 -25.27
CA ILE A 12 26.52 -8.62 -26.54
C ILE A 12 27.99 -8.21 -26.41
N LEU A 13 28.26 -7.08 -25.77
CA LEU A 13 29.62 -6.55 -25.58
C LEU A 13 30.45 -7.33 -24.56
N LYS A 14 29.83 -8.13 -23.68
CA LYS A 14 30.54 -8.91 -22.67
C LYS A 14 31.23 -10.12 -23.28
N LYS A 15 32.54 -10.24 -23.03
CA LYS A 15 33.33 -11.43 -23.33
C LYS A 15 33.70 -12.13 -22.02
N LYS A 16 33.41 -13.42 -21.88
CA LYS A 16 33.60 -14.19 -20.62
C LYS A 16 32.99 -13.49 -19.38
N GLY A 17 31.83 -12.84 -19.55
CA GLY A 17 31.12 -12.15 -18.47
C GLY A 17 31.61 -10.73 -18.13
N GLN A 18 32.71 -10.28 -18.71
CA GLN A 18 33.29 -8.94 -18.48
C GLN A 18 33.27 -8.09 -19.75
N LEU A 19 33.18 -6.77 -19.58
CA LEU A 19 33.34 -5.83 -20.70
C LEU A 19 34.85 -5.67 -20.98
N PRO A 20 35.30 -5.87 -22.23
CA PRO A 20 36.69 -5.61 -22.62
C PRO A 20 37.10 -4.17 -22.31
N THR A 21 38.31 -3.98 -21.80
CA THR A 21 38.85 -2.65 -21.44
C THR A 21 38.78 -1.67 -22.62
N GLU A 22 39.08 -2.16 -23.83
CA GLU A 22 39.04 -1.43 -25.10
C GLU A 22 37.67 -0.83 -25.43
N LEU A 23 36.60 -1.42 -24.90
CA LEU A 23 35.22 -1.01 -25.15
C LEU A 23 34.66 -0.14 -24.02
N THR A 24 35.50 0.23 -23.05
CA THR A 24 35.10 0.98 -21.85
C THR A 24 35.95 2.22 -21.64
N LYS A 25 35.39 3.20 -20.94
CA LYS A 25 36.09 4.34 -20.37
C LYS A 25 35.87 4.34 -18.87
N GLU A 26 36.95 4.53 -18.12
CA GLU A 26 36.90 4.77 -16.68
C GLU A 26 36.48 6.22 -16.42
N ASP A 27 35.62 6.43 -15.41
CA ASP A 27 35.34 7.75 -14.87
C ASP A 27 36.28 8.10 -13.71
N GLU A 28 36.18 9.32 -13.20
CA GLU A 28 36.99 9.84 -12.07
C GLU A 28 36.85 9.00 -10.80
N ASP A 29 35.73 8.29 -10.65
CA ASP A 29 35.42 7.40 -9.54
C ASP A 29 35.90 5.94 -9.79
N GLY A 30 36.63 5.68 -10.88
CA GLY A 30 37.15 4.36 -11.26
C GLY A 30 36.09 3.39 -11.81
N ASN A 31 34.87 3.86 -12.15
CA ASN A 31 33.84 3.01 -12.74
C ASN A 31 34.04 2.89 -14.26
N ARG A 32 33.97 1.65 -14.77
CA ARG A 32 34.06 1.36 -16.20
C ARG A 32 32.69 1.45 -16.88
N TRP A 33 32.59 2.32 -17.87
CA TRP A 33 31.39 2.51 -18.69
C TRP A 33 31.65 2.13 -20.15
N PRO A 34 30.71 1.46 -20.85
CA PRO A 34 30.80 1.27 -22.28
C PRO A 34 30.97 2.61 -23.04
N THR A 35 31.77 2.60 -24.10
CA THR A 35 31.86 3.74 -25.02
C THR A 35 30.60 3.88 -25.87
N LYS A 36 30.37 5.07 -26.42
CA LYS A 36 29.25 5.34 -27.31
C LYS A 36 29.35 4.43 -28.55
N GLU A 37 30.56 4.32 -29.09
CA GLU A 37 30.90 3.53 -30.27
C GLU A 37 30.65 2.03 -30.02
N ALA A 38 31.00 1.53 -28.84
CA ALA A 38 30.71 0.14 -28.46
C ALA A 38 29.21 -0.13 -28.35
N LEU A 39 28.43 0.80 -27.78
CA LEU A 39 26.98 0.63 -27.71
C LEU A 39 26.33 0.71 -29.09
N ILE A 40 26.84 1.57 -29.99
CA ILE A 40 26.38 1.65 -31.38
C ILE A 40 26.64 0.34 -32.12
N SER A 41 27.81 -0.28 -31.96
CA SER A 41 28.13 -1.55 -32.62
C SER A 41 27.32 -2.74 -32.10
N ALA A 42 26.76 -2.62 -30.89
CA ALA A 42 25.87 -3.60 -30.28
C ALA A 42 24.39 -3.41 -30.61
N LYS A 43 24.06 -2.61 -31.65
CA LYS A 43 22.66 -2.43 -32.09
C LYS A 43 22.05 -3.77 -32.49
N ARG A 44 20.84 -4.03 -32.02
CA ARG A 44 20.04 -5.16 -32.52
C ARG A 44 19.33 -4.81 -33.82
N VAL A 45 19.26 -5.77 -34.73
CA VAL A 45 18.66 -5.59 -36.07
C VAL A 45 17.18 -5.20 -35.99
N ASP A 46 16.47 -5.71 -34.98
CA ASP A 46 15.03 -5.56 -34.78
C ASP A 46 14.62 -4.32 -33.97
N PHE A 47 15.57 -3.53 -33.45
CA PHE A 47 15.26 -2.43 -32.55
C PHE A 47 15.58 -1.05 -33.14
N GLY A 48 14.51 -0.32 -33.48
CA GLY A 48 14.55 1.11 -33.81
C GLY A 48 15.37 1.47 -35.06
N THR A 49 15.36 2.76 -35.39
CA THR A 49 16.21 3.30 -36.45
C THR A 49 17.65 3.46 -35.97
N ASP A 50 18.62 3.46 -36.90
CA ASP A 50 20.03 3.71 -36.54
C ASP A 50 20.22 5.07 -35.88
N VAL A 51 19.44 6.06 -36.31
CA VAL A 51 19.44 7.40 -35.74
C VAL A 51 18.91 7.37 -34.30
N GLY A 52 17.78 6.72 -34.06
CA GLY A 52 17.20 6.58 -32.72
C GLY A 52 18.11 5.82 -31.76
N TRP A 53 18.75 4.75 -32.24
CA TRP A 53 19.74 4.00 -31.46
C TRP A 53 20.95 4.87 -31.08
N ARG A 54 21.49 5.63 -32.04
CA ARG A 54 22.63 6.54 -31.78
C ARG A 54 22.31 7.57 -30.72
N LEU A 55 21.11 8.16 -30.74
CA LEU A 55 20.65 9.11 -29.73
C LEU A 55 20.50 8.46 -28.35
N LEU A 56 20.04 7.20 -28.29
CA LEU A 56 19.99 6.45 -27.03
C LEU A 56 21.38 6.14 -26.48
N CYS A 57 22.32 5.71 -27.32
CA CYS A 57 23.71 5.48 -26.91
C CYS A 57 24.36 6.77 -26.39
N GLU A 58 24.12 7.90 -27.05
CA GLU A 58 24.55 9.23 -26.60
C GLU A 58 23.98 9.58 -25.23
N HIS A 59 22.66 9.41 -25.06
CA HIS A 59 22.02 9.63 -23.77
C HIS A 59 22.60 8.73 -22.67
N TRP A 60 22.75 7.43 -22.91
CA TRP A 60 23.27 6.48 -21.91
C TRP A 60 24.74 6.68 -21.54
N THR A 61 25.51 7.32 -22.41
CA THR A 61 26.92 7.64 -22.17
C THR A 61 27.14 9.04 -21.63
N SER A 62 26.11 9.89 -21.62
CA SER A 62 26.17 11.24 -21.07
C SER A 62 26.55 11.26 -19.58
N THR A 63 27.23 12.32 -19.16
CA THR A 63 27.60 12.56 -17.75
C THR A 63 26.36 12.62 -16.85
N GLY A 64 25.28 13.27 -17.29
CA GLY A 64 24.02 13.34 -16.55
C GLY A 64 23.39 11.97 -16.31
N PHE A 65 23.35 11.10 -17.33
CA PHE A 65 22.83 9.74 -17.16
C PHE A 65 23.72 8.89 -16.27
N ARG A 66 25.05 8.97 -16.42
CA ARG A 66 26.00 8.26 -15.56
C ARG A 66 25.85 8.68 -14.10
N GLY A 67 25.74 9.98 -13.84
CA GLY A 67 25.46 10.54 -12.52
C GLY A 67 24.16 9.99 -11.92
N LEU A 68 23.06 10.00 -12.67
CA LEU A 68 21.80 9.41 -12.23
C LEU A 68 21.92 7.89 -11.95
N SER A 69 22.65 7.17 -12.80
CA SER A 69 22.89 5.73 -12.62
C SER A 69 23.74 5.44 -11.38
N LEU A 70 24.74 6.27 -11.10
CA LEU A 70 25.58 6.18 -9.90
C LEU A 70 24.80 6.55 -8.65
N THR A 71 24.00 7.61 -8.68
CA THR A 71 23.08 7.96 -7.59
C THR A 71 22.12 6.82 -7.30
N ASN A 72 21.50 6.24 -8.33
CA ASN A 72 20.65 5.07 -8.16
C ASN A 72 21.42 3.85 -7.62
N LYS A 73 22.69 3.65 -8.01
CA LYS A 73 23.57 2.61 -7.46
C LYS A 73 23.93 2.86 -6.00
N ARG A 74 24.29 4.10 -5.65
CA ARG A 74 24.60 4.54 -4.29
C ARG A 74 23.37 4.43 -3.40
N ASN A 75 22.21 4.85 -3.90
CA ASN A 75 20.93 4.63 -3.24
C ASN A 75 20.73 3.14 -2.96
N ARG A 76 20.86 2.26 -3.97
CA ARG A 76 20.77 0.80 -3.78
C ARG A 76 21.75 0.23 -2.74
N LEU A 77 22.88 0.90 -2.49
CA LEU A 77 23.91 0.50 -1.54
C LEU A 77 23.81 1.21 -0.18
N ALA A 78 22.98 2.26 -0.08
CA ALA A 78 22.80 3.03 1.13
C ALA A 78 21.71 2.36 1.99
N ASN A 79 22.13 1.60 2.99
CA ASN A 79 21.29 0.95 4.01
C ASN A 79 20.54 1.98 4.89
N GLY A 80 19.55 2.67 4.31
CA GLY A 80 18.63 3.56 5.02
C GLY A 80 17.16 3.20 4.75
N ASN A 81 16.22 3.97 5.31
CA ASN A 81 14.76 3.86 5.14
C ASN A 81 14.25 4.01 3.68
N THR A 82 15.12 3.88 2.69
CA THR A 82 14.81 4.00 1.27
C THR A 82 14.45 2.62 0.74
N VAL A 83 13.16 2.44 0.44
CA VAL A 83 12.56 1.18 -0.02
C VAL A 83 13.04 0.83 -1.44
N PHE A 84 13.66 -0.34 -1.61
CA PHE A 84 13.99 -0.91 -2.93
C PHE A 84 13.07 -2.08 -3.26
N HIS A 85 12.19 -1.89 -4.24
CA HIS A 85 11.33 -2.97 -4.70
C HIS A 85 12.09 -3.94 -5.63
N CYS A 86 12.03 -5.24 -5.34
CA CYS A 86 12.73 -6.30 -6.10
C CYS A 86 12.02 -6.74 -7.39
N SER A 87 10.85 -6.20 -7.72
CA SER A 87 10.05 -6.60 -8.89
C SER A 87 10.38 -5.84 -10.18
N GLY A 88 11.20 -4.79 -10.12
CA GLY A 88 11.39 -3.88 -11.25
C GLY A 88 10.07 -3.22 -11.65
N ALA A 89 9.68 -3.33 -12.93
CA ALA A 89 8.40 -2.79 -13.44
C ALA A 89 7.19 -3.71 -13.21
N ARG A 90 7.37 -4.91 -12.63
CA ARG A 90 6.26 -5.84 -12.37
C ARG A 90 5.47 -5.41 -11.14
N ASN A 91 4.16 -5.32 -11.29
CA ASN A 91 3.25 -5.16 -10.14
C ASN A 91 3.18 -6.48 -9.33
N VAL A 92 2.53 -6.45 -8.15
CA VAL A 92 2.46 -7.60 -7.24
C VAL A 92 1.75 -8.81 -7.88
N VAL A 93 0.70 -8.57 -8.67
CA VAL A 93 -0.05 -9.64 -9.37
C VAL A 93 0.84 -10.33 -10.42
N ALA A 94 1.56 -9.56 -11.23
CA ALA A 94 2.52 -10.08 -12.20
C ALA A 94 3.70 -10.78 -11.50
N THR A 95 4.08 -10.32 -10.30
CA THR A 95 5.10 -10.97 -9.48
C THR A 95 4.63 -12.34 -8.97
N ARG A 96 3.39 -12.46 -8.48
CA ARG A 96 2.78 -13.74 -8.09
C ARG A 96 2.81 -14.75 -9.24
N GLN A 97 2.36 -14.33 -10.43
CA GLN A 97 2.36 -15.18 -11.64
C GLN A 97 3.78 -15.63 -12.02
N PHE A 98 4.73 -14.70 -12.00
CA PHE A 98 6.13 -15.01 -12.28
C PHE A 98 6.73 -16.01 -11.29
N LEU A 99 6.46 -15.82 -9.99
CA LEU A 99 6.97 -16.71 -8.95
C LEU A 99 6.37 -18.10 -9.08
N LYS A 100 5.05 -18.21 -9.32
CA LYS A 100 4.39 -19.49 -9.58
C LYS A 100 5.00 -20.22 -10.77
N LEU A 101 5.30 -19.52 -11.86
CA LEU A 101 5.98 -20.10 -13.03
C LEU A 101 7.40 -20.58 -12.68
N LYS A 102 8.11 -19.84 -11.84
CA LYS A 102 9.52 -20.11 -11.51
C LYS A 102 9.70 -21.23 -10.47
N THR A 103 8.85 -21.29 -9.46
CA THR A 103 8.98 -22.22 -8.32
C THR A 103 8.00 -23.39 -8.38
N GLY A 104 6.96 -23.32 -9.22
CA GLY A 104 5.88 -24.31 -9.30
C GLY A 104 4.83 -24.21 -8.19
N LYS A 105 5.11 -23.49 -7.09
CA LYS A 105 4.16 -23.22 -5.99
C LYS A 105 3.65 -21.78 -6.09
N ASP A 106 2.34 -21.60 -5.96
CA ASP A 106 1.73 -20.26 -5.90
C ASP A 106 2.02 -19.63 -4.53
N PRO A 107 2.76 -18.51 -4.46
CA PRO A 107 3.10 -17.89 -3.18
C PRO A 107 1.98 -17.00 -2.62
N GLY A 108 0.85 -16.86 -3.32
CA GLY A 108 -0.19 -15.90 -2.94
C GLY A 108 0.19 -14.44 -3.14
N ILE A 109 -0.70 -13.54 -2.76
CA ILE A 109 -0.42 -12.10 -2.75
C ILE A 109 0.53 -11.73 -1.61
N SER A 110 0.43 -12.37 -0.44
CA SER A 110 1.32 -12.12 0.70
C SER A 110 2.78 -12.44 0.35
N GLY A 111 3.05 -13.64 -0.17
CA GLY A 111 4.38 -14.07 -0.58
C GLY A 111 4.93 -13.29 -1.77
N ALA A 112 4.08 -12.91 -2.73
CA ALA A 112 4.48 -12.01 -3.82
C ALA A 112 4.86 -10.63 -3.31
N TRP A 113 4.08 -10.07 -2.38
CA TRP A 113 4.36 -8.79 -1.75
C TRP A 113 5.68 -8.84 -0.98
N LEU A 114 5.91 -9.85 -0.14
CA LEU A 114 7.18 -10.06 0.57
C LEU A 114 8.36 -10.13 -0.39
N HIS A 115 8.24 -10.91 -1.47
CA HIS A 115 9.30 -11.01 -2.48
C HIS A 115 9.64 -9.63 -3.09
N THR A 116 8.65 -8.77 -3.30
CA THR A 116 8.91 -7.40 -3.79
C THR A 116 9.60 -6.50 -2.75
N HIS A 117 9.56 -6.84 -1.46
CA HIS A 117 10.11 -6.06 -0.36
C HIS A 117 11.34 -6.71 0.31
N LYS A 118 11.91 -7.79 -0.25
CA LYS A 118 13.21 -8.31 0.22
C LYS A 118 14.36 -7.38 -0.19
N LEU A 119 15.40 -7.28 0.64
CA LEU A 119 16.67 -6.65 0.26
C LEU A 119 17.31 -7.37 -0.95
N HIS A 120 18.07 -6.63 -1.76
CA HIS A 120 18.65 -7.15 -3.00
C HIS A 120 19.70 -8.24 -2.73
N ARG A 121 19.85 -9.18 -3.67
CA ARG A 121 20.88 -10.24 -3.62
C ARG A 121 22.29 -9.66 -3.42
N GLY A 122 22.97 -10.11 -2.38
CA GLY A 122 24.34 -9.72 -2.00
C GLY A 122 24.56 -9.69 -0.49
N THR A 123 23.47 -9.54 0.26
CA THR A 123 23.38 -9.82 1.71
C THR A 123 22.42 -11.00 1.81
N ASP A 124 22.88 -12.19 2.22
CA ASP A 124 22.04 -13.40 2.36
C ASP A 124 21.03 -13.30 3.54
N GLU A 125 20.58 -12.10 3.85
CA GLU A 125 19.66 -11.82 4.92
C GLU A 125 18.26 -11.72 4.30
N GLU A 126 17.33 -12.57 4.73
CA GLU A 126 15.91 -12.53 4.34
C GLU A 126 15.16 -11.29 4.87
N GLN A 127 15.88 -10.19 5.03
CA GLN A 127 15.38 -8.97 5.64
C GLN A 127 14.53 -8.16 4.67
N ILE A 128 13.48 -7.56 5.23
CA ILE A 128 12.59 -6.62 4.56
C ILE A 128 13.35 -5.31 4.31
N CYS A 129 13.07 -4.66 3.17
CA CYS A 129 13.78 -3.50 2.63
C CYS A 129 13.79 -2.23 3.47
N SER A 130 13.09 -2.20 4.61
CA SER A 130 13.14 -1.10 5.56
C SER A 130 12.57 -1.57 6.90
N GLN A 131 13.10 -1.05 8.01
CA GLN A 131 12.61 -1.37 9.35
C GLN A 131 11.12 -1.06 9.51
N ARG A 132 10.67 0.11 9.04
CA ARG A 132 9.24 0.49 9.11
C ARG A 132 8.32 -0.53 8.41
N THR A 133 8.75 -1.04 7.26
CA THR A 133 7.98 -2.05 6.52
C THR A 133 8.02 -3.39 7.24
N ALA A 134 9.14 -3.72 7.89
CA ALA A 134 9.26 -4.91 8.73
C ALA A 134 8.33 -4.83 9.94
N ASP A 135 8.32 -3.71 10.67
CA ASP A 135 7.46 -3.51 11.84
C ASP A 135 5.97 -3.67 11.47
N HIS A 136 5.52 -3.02 10.38
CA HIS A 136 4.14 -3.17 9.92
C HIS A 136 3.81 -4.58 9.39
N TRP A 137 4.80 -5.30 8.85
CA TRP A 137 4.63 -6.68 8.46
C TRP A 137 4.49 -7.60 9.68
N GLU A 138 5.31 -7.40 10.71
CA GLU A 138 5.24 -8.14 11.97
C GLU A 138 3.91 -7.92 12.69
N ASP A 139 3.43 -6.67 12.75
CA ASP A 139 2.10 -6.34 13.29
C ASP A 139 0.99 -7.09 12.54
N PHE A 140 1.08 -7.13 11.20
CA PHE A 140 0.13 -7.85 10.35
C PHE A 140 0.20 -9.36 10.53
N ASP A 141 1.40 -9.96 10.51
CA ASP A 141 1.63 -11.39 10.71
C ASP A 141 1.08 -11.84 12.06
N LYS A 142 1.36 -11.09 13.14
CA LYS A 142 0.81 -11.35 14.46
C LYS A 142 -0.72 -11.30 14.48
N ALA A 143 -1.33 -10.34 13.77
CA ALA A 143 -2.77 -10.23 13.68
C ALA A 143 -3.40 -11.37 12.87
N MET A 144 -2.76 -11.80 11.77
CA MET A 144 -3.18 -12.97 10.99
C MET A 144 -3.08 -14.25 11.82
N LYS A 145 -1.97 -14.46 12.55
CA LYS A 145 -1.80 -15.60 13.45
C LYS A 145 -2.88 -15.68 14.53
N ASN A 146 -3.26 -14.54 15.10
CA ASN A 146 -4.33 -14.48 16.08
C ASN A 146 -5.71 -14.81 15.48
N ALA A 147 -5.96 -14.44 14.22
CA ALA A 147 -7.25 -14.66 13.56
C ALA A 147 -7.39 -16.04 12.92
N HIS A 148 -6.30 -16.59 12.39
CA HIS A 148 -6.30 -17.76 11.51
C HIS A 148 -5.33 -18.88 11.96
N GLY A 149 -4.58 -18.69 13.04
CA GLY A 149 -3.61 -19.66 13.55
C GLY A 149 -2.21 -19.52 12.93
N GLU A 150 -1.25 -20.30 13.43
CA GLU A 150 0.16 -20.15 13.03
C GLU A 150 0.43 -20.44 11.55
N ASN A 151 -0.36 -21.31 10.92
CA ASN A 151 -0.18 -21.70 9.52
C ASN A 151 -0.99 -20.84 8.52
N TRP A 152 -1.34 -19.61 8.91
CA TRP A 152 -2.20 -18.75 8.10
C TRP A 152 -1.64 -18.49 6.70
N GLU A 153 -0.32 -18.50 6.49
CA GLU A 153 0.28 -18.25 5.19
C GLU A 153 -0.11 -19.30 4.13
N GLU A 154 -0.36 -20.55 4.54
CA GLU A 154 -0.78 -21.61 3.63
C GLU A 154 -2.29 -21.60 3.36
N GLU A 155 -3.09 -21.31 4.39
CA GLU A 155 -4.55 -21.34 4.33
C GLU A 155 -5.15 -20.03 3.78
N HIS A 156 -4.50 -18.91 4.09
CA HIS A 156 -4.91 -17.55 3.74
C HIS A 156 -3.74 -16.78 3.07
N PRO A 157 -3.28 -17.24 1.89
CA PRO A 157 -2.11 -16.68 1.19
C PRO A 157 -2.36 -15.29 0.55
N ASP A 158 -3.58 -14.77 0.64
CA ASP A 158 -3.94 -13.44 0.16
C ASP A 158 -4.08 -12.47 1.34
N LEU A 159 -3.74 -11.19 1.10
CA LEU A 159 -3.71 -10.18 2.15
C LEU A 159 -5.14 -9.79 2.59
N ASP A 160 -5.41 -9.88 3.90
CA ASP A 160 -6.66 -9.39 4.48
C ASP A 160 -6.57 -7.89 4.81
N GLY A 161 -7.27 -7.08 4.01
CA GLY A 161 -7.29 -5.62 4.17
C GLY A 161 -7.96 -5.12 5.46
N GLN A 162 -8.87 -5.90 6.06
CA GLN A 162 -9.46 -5.58 7.36
C GLN A 162 -8.43 -5.77 8.48
N ILE A 163 -7.69 -6.88 8.44
CA ILE A 163 -6.65 -7.18 9.44
C ILE A 163 -5.51 -6.17 9.33
N ILE A 164 -5.06 -5.84 8.11
CA ILE A 164 -4.06 -4.77 7.89
C ILE A 164 -4.54 -3.43 8.45
N TYR A 165 -5.80 -3.08 8.20
CA TYR A 165 -6.39 -1.86 8.73
C TYR A 165 -6.36 -1.82 10.27
N GLU A 166 -6.61 -2.93 10.94
CA GLU A 166 -6.64 -2.98 12.40
C GLU A 166 -5.25 -3.03 13.02
N ALA A 167 -4.34 -3.79 12.42
CA ALA A 167 -2.98 -4.00 12.91
C ALA A 167 -2.09 -2.76 12.73
N SER A 168 -2.09 -2.14 11.55
CA SER A 168 -1.12 -1.07 11.23
C SER A 168 -1.59 0.34 11.61
N GLY A 169 -2.42 0.47 12.65
CA GLY A 169 -2.88 1.77 13.14
C GLY A 169 -3.90 2.48 12.24
N ARG A 170 -4.75 1.72 11.53
CA ARG A 170 -5.82 2.23 10.64
C ARG A 170 -5.30 2.82 9.33
N MET A 171 -5.73 4.05 9.04
CA MET A 171 -5.35 4.76 7.81
C MET A 171 -4.98 6.21 8.10
N PRO A 172 -3.82 6.47 8.72
CA PRO A 172 -3.24 7.81 8.77
C PRO A 172 -3.17 8.39 7.35
N HIS A 173 -3.68 9.61 7.17
CA HIS A 173 -3.77 10.27 5.85
C HIS A 173 -4.48 9.45 4.75
N GLY A 174 -5.36 8.52 5.13
CA GLY A 174 -6.10 7.70 4.18
C GLY A 174 -5.27 6.61 3.50
N ARG A 175 -4.16 6.16 4.11
CA ARG A 175 -3.31 5.07 3.59
C ARG A 175 -3.16 3.94 4.59
N LEU A 176 -3.23 2.69 4.12
CA LEU A 176 -2.86 1.52 4.94
C LEU A 176 -1.36 1.51 5.20
N GLY A 177 -0.94 0.92 6.33
CA GLY A 177 0.47 0.81 6.71
C GLY A 177 1.30 -0.05 5.76
N ILE A 178 0.71 -1.11 5.22
CA ILE A 178 1.26 -1.95 4.15
C ILE A 178 0.24 -2.17 3.05
N ALA A 179 0.71 -2.61 1.87
CA ALA A 179 -0.13 -3.05 0.76
C ALA A 179 -1.23 -2.06 0.31
N ASN A 180 -1.06 -0.76 0.58
CA ASN A 180 -2.09 0.25 0.33
C ASN A 180 -2.60 0.25 -1.11
N GLU A 181 -1.73 0.09 -2.10
CA GLU A 181 -2.11 0.12 -3.52
C GLU A 181 -2.83 -1.15 -4.01
N LEU A 182 -2.83 -2.22 -3.21
CA LEU A 182 -3.52 -3.47 -3.55
C LEU A 182 -5.02 -3.42 -3.30
N PHE A 183 -5.49 -2.44 -2.50
CA PHE A 183 -6.90 -2.27 -2.19
C PHE A 183 -7.46 -1.02 -2.87
N SER A 184 -8.61 -1.19 -3.52
CA SER A 184 -9.38 -0.10 -4.11
C SER A 184 -9.89 0.87 -3.04
N LYS A 185 -10.29 2.07 -3.47
CA LYS A 185 -10.95 3.05 -2.58
C LYS A 185 -12.23 2.49 -1.94
N ALA A 186 -12.97 1.67 -2.69
CA ALA A 186 -14.21 1.07 -2.21
C ALA A 186 -13.96 0.01 -1.12
N GLU A 187 -12.94 -0.84 -1.28
CA GLU A 187 -12.55 -1.81 -0.25
C GLU A 187 -12.09 -1.11 1.02
N LYS A 188 -11.27 -0.07 0.90
CA LYS A 188 -10.84 0.75 2.04
C LYS A 188 -12.00 1.42 2.78
N ALA A 189 -13.06 1.81 2.07
CA ALA A 189 -14.27 2.34 2.69
C ALA A 189 -15.01 1.27 3.50
N LYS A 190 -15.08 0.03 2.98
CA LYS A 190 -15.68 -1.11 3.69
C LYS A 190 -14.92 -1.44 4.99
N PHE A 191 -13.59 -1.33 5.00
CA PHE A 191 -12.81 -1.62 6.21
C PHE A 191 -13.15 -0.66 7.35
N LYS A 192 -13.33 0.62 7.01
CA LYS A 192 -13.75 1.66 7.96
C LYS A 192 -15.17 1.43 8.48
N SER A 193 -16.11 1.08 7.60
CA SER A 193 -17.52 0.91 7.98
C SER A 193 -17.76 -0.33 8.83
N LYS A 194 -17.08 -1.46 8.54
CA LYS A 194 -17.17 -2.68 9.36
C LYS A 194 -16.79 -2.41 10.81
N ARG A 195 -15.79 -1.56 11.05
CA ARG A 195 -15.44 -1.16 12.41
C ARG A 195 -16.45 -0.20 13.03
N ALA A 196 -17.01 0.75 12.29
CA ALA A 196 -18.06 1.63 12.82
C ALA A 196 -19.25 0.84 13.37
N MET A 197 -19.55 -0.33 12.78
CA MET A 197 -20.55 -1.28 13.26
C MET A 197 -20.08 -2.07 14.50
N ALA A 198 -18.78 -2.34 14.65
CA ALA A 198 -18.20 -3.09 15.77
C ALA A 198 -17.86 -2.22 16.99
N SER A 199 -17.61 -0.92 16.79
CA SER A 199 -17.50 0.05 17.87
C SER A 199 -18.90 0.44 18.34
N GLN A 200 -19.24 0.17 19.60
CA GLN A 200 -20.40 0.80 20.23
C GLN A 200 -20.34 2.32 20.00
N PRO A 201 -21.48 2.98 19.70
CA PRO A 201 -21.49 4.41 19.48
C PRO A 201 -20.99 5.07 20.77
N VAL A 202 -19.83 5.73 20.68
CA VAL A 202 -19.39 6.64 21.73
C VAL A 202 -20.33 7.83 21.64
N GLN A 203 -21.38 7.83 22.47
CA GLN A 203 -22.30 8.95 22.56
C GLN A 203 -21.49 10.21 22.86
N SER A 204 -21.61 11.21 21.99
CA SER A 204 -20.98 12.50 22.21
C SER A 204 -21.60 13.16 23.44
N ALA A 205 -20.84 13.97 24.20
CA ALA A 205 -21.37 14.77 25.30
C ALA A 205 -22.58 15.65 24.86
N LYS A 206 -22.62 16.04 23.58
CA LYS A 206 -23.76 16.74 22.98
C LYS A 206 -25.00 15.86 22.86
N GLU A 207 -24.82 14.60 22.51
CA GLU A 207 -25.87 13.60 22.32
C GLU A 207 -26.48 13.19 23.67
N GLU A 208 -25.64 12.98 24.68
CA GLU A 208 -26.06 12.70 26.05
C GLU A 208 -26.86 13.86 26.67
N ARG A 209 -26.45 15.11 26.38
CA ARG A 209 -27.20 16.31 26.77
C ARG A 209 -28.57 16.35 26.08
N LEU A 210 -28.63 16.08 24.78
CA LEU A 210 -29.89 16.06 24.04
C LEU A 210 -30.82 14.94 24.52
N GLU A 211 -30.29 13.80 24.94
CA GLU A 211 -31.06 12.70 25.51
C GLU A 211 -31.68 13.08 26.87
N ARG A 212 -30.92 13.77 27.72
CA ARG A 212 -31.41 14.33 28.98
C ARG A 212 -32.51 15.38 28.76
N GLU A 213 -32.31 16.30 27.82
CA GLU A 213 -33.32 17.31 27.45
C GLU A 213 -34.60 16.64 26.89
N ASN A 214 -34.46 15.63 26.03
CA ASN A 214 -35.60 14.86 25.51
C ASN A 214 -36.39 14.15 26.61
N LYS A 215 -35.70 13.54 27.58
CA LYS A 215 -36.33 12.86 28.70
C LYS A 215 -37.12 13.84 29.57
N HIS A 216 -36.55 15.02 29.83
CA HIS A 216 -37.22 16.08 30.56
C HIS A 216 -38.47 16.58 29.82
N LEU A 217 -38.37 16.85 28.51
CA LEU A 217 -39.50 17.29 27.69
C LEU A 217 -40.63 16.25 27.65
N LYS A 218 -40.31 14.95 27.57
CA LYS A 218 -41.31 13.88 27.62
C LYS A 218 -42.07 13.83 28.96
N GLN A 219 -41.37 14.07 30.07
CA GLN A 219 -42.01 14.15 31.39
C GLN A 219 -42.93 15.37 31.48
N GLU A 220 -42.51 16.52 30.96
CA GLU A 220 -43.33 17.74 30.97
C GLU A 220 -44.60 17.59 30.12
N ILE A 221 -44.47 17.02 28.91
CA ILE A 221 -45.63 16.69 28.06
C ILE A 221 -46.61 15.78 28.80
N LYS A 222 -46.11 14.76 29.52
CA LYS A 222 -46.96 13.86 30.30
C LYS A 222 -47.71 14.62 31.42
N ARG A 223 -47.04 15.55 32.11
CA ARG A 223 -47.65 16.38 33.15
C ARG A 223 -48.76 17.27 32.58
N LEU A 224 -48.47 17.96 31.47
CA LEU A 224 -49.41 18.87 30.82
C LEU A 224 -50.67 18.12 30.34
N ARG A 225 -50.52 16.93 29.74
CA ARG A 225 -51.66 16.08 29.38
C ARG A 225 -52.52 15.68 30.58
N GLY A 226 -51.89 15.42 31.73
CA GLY A 226 -52.62 15.13 32.98
C GLY A 226 -53.46 16.33 33.44
N ILE A 227 -52.90 17.53 33.37
CA ILE A 227 -53.62 18.78 33.72
C ILE A 227 -54.77 19.02 32.75
N GLU A 228 -54.55 18.82 31.45
CA GLU A 228 -55.58 18.97 30.41
C GLU A 228 -56.79 18.07 30.69
N LEU A 229 -56.57 16.81 31.06
CA LEU A 229 -57.64 15.87 31.43
C LEU A 229 -58.42 16.36 32.67
N VAL A 230 -57.73 16.85 33.70
CA VAL A 230 -58.39 17.37 34.91
C VAL A 230 -59.25 18.59 34.58
N VAL A 231 -58.74 19.51 33.76
CA VAL A 231 -59.49 20.70 33.31
C VAL A 231 -60.73 20.30 32.50
N GLN A 232 -60.60 19.32 31.59
CA GLN A 232 -61.74 18.80 30.84
C GLN A 232 -62.83 18.21 31.74
N VAL A 233 -62.44 17.44 32.76
CA VAL A 233 -63.40 16.86 33.73
C VAL A 233 -64.10 17.96 34.52
N ILE A 234 -63.35 18.94 35.05
CA ILE A 234 -63.91 20.05 35.83
C ILE A 234 -64.89 20.87 34.99
N LEU A 235 -64.52 21.21 33.74
CA LEU A 235 -65.40 21.93 32.83
C LEU A 235 -66.68 21.13 32.52
N SER A 236 -66.55 19.83 32.29
CA SER A 236 -67.70 18.96 32.02
C SER A 236 -68.65 18.87 33.24
N SER A 237 -68.09 18.80 34.45
CA SER A 237 -68.87 18.81 35.69
C SER A 237 -69.59 20.15 35.93
N LEU A 238 -68.93 21.28 35.65
CA LEU A 238 -69.52 22.62 35.78
C LEU A 238 -70.66 22.85 34.78
N VAL A 239 -70.49 22.41 33.53
CA VAL A 239 -71.53 22.49 32.49
C VAL A 239 -72.75 21.64 32.87
N ASN A 240 -72.53 20.41 33.37
CA ASN A 240 -73.64 19.55 33.80
C ASN A 240 -74.38 20.11 35.03
N TRP A 241 -73.66 20.78 35.94
CA TRP A 241 -74.26 21.42 37.11
C TRP A 241 -75.11 22.64 36.72
N SER A 242 -74.62 23.47 35.80
CA SER A 242 -75.34 24.61 35.22
C SER A 242 -76.60 24.25 34.43
N LEU A 243 -76.72 23.00 33.95
CA LEU A 243 -77.89 22.52 33.20
C LEU A 243 -78.93 21.81 34.09
N SER A 244 -78.62 21.65 35.39
CA SER A 244 -79.47 20.97 36.38
C SER A 244 -80.20 21.94 37.32
N GLU A 245 -79.99 23.25 37.17
CA GLU A 245 -80.79 24.35 37.72
C GLU A 245 -81.75 24.92 36.66
#